data_AF-C8KGI2-F1
#
_entry.id   AF-C8KGI2-F1
#
_cell.length_a   1.000
_cell.length_b   1.000
_cell.length_c   1.000
_cell.angle_alpha   90.00
_cell.angle_beta   90.00
_cell.angle_gamma   90.00
#
_symmetry.space_group_name_H-M   'P 1'
#
loop_
_entity.id
_entity.type
_entity.pdbx_description
1 polymer ?
#
loop_
_entity_poly.entity_id
_entity_poly.type
_entity_poly.pdbx_seq_one_letter_code
_entity_poly.pdbx_strand_id
1 'polypeptide(L)'
;VPPTEGPVGSPTPYVEDTPEPPLHDFYCSRLLDLVFLLDGSSKLSEGEFQVLKVFVVGMMERLHISQKRIRVAVVEYHEGSHAYLELQDRKRPSELRRIASQVRYVGSEVASTSEVLKYTLFQIFGKIDRPEASRIALLLTASQQPPKLARNLVRYVQGLKKKKVIVIPVGIGPHINLKQIRNIEKQAPENKAFVLSGVDELEQRRDEIISYLCDLAPEAPRPTQQPPVLPVTVGPELLGAPSSGPSRNSMVLDVVFLLEGSDKIGEANFNKSRDFMEEVIRRMDVSQDGVHVTVLQYSYAVAVEYTFSEAQSKGEVLQHVREIRFRGGNGTNTGLALQYLSEHSFSVSQGDREQVPNLVYMVTGNPASDEIKRMPGDIQVVPIGVGPHADPQELE
;
A
#
# COMPACT_ATOMS: atom_id res chain seq x y z
N VAL A 1 32.39 -12.71 36.75
CA VAL A 1 31.06 -13.24 36.36
C VAL A 1 30.34 -12.13 35.64
N PRO A 2 30.24 -12.15 34.30
CA PRO A 2 29.30 -11.29 33.59
C PRO A 2 27.92 -11.97 33.51
N PRO A 3 26.81 -11.20 33.53
CA PRO A 3 25.47 -11.75 33.52
C PRO A 3 25.03 -12.14 32.11
N THR A 4 24.25 -13.21 32.06
CA THR A 4 23.52 -13.77 30.92
C THR A 4 22.17 -13.07 30.76
N GLU A 5 21.73 -12.78 29.52
CA GLU A 5 20.33 -12.68 29.02
C GLU A 5 20.35 -11.93 27.65
N GLY A 6 19.63 -12.28 26.58
CA GLY A 6 18.62 -13.29 26.29
C GLY A 6 18.54 -13.50 24.75
N PRO A 7 17.56 -14.27 24.21
CA PRO A 7 17.55 -14.66 22.80
C PRO A 7 17.32 -13.47 21.88
N VAL A 8 18.22 -13.30 20.91
CA VAL A 8 18.09 -12.36 19.80
C VAL A 8 16.83 -12.76 19.01
N GLY A 9 15.80 -11.92 19.06
CA GLY A 9 14.65 -12.03 18.17
C GLY A 9 15.12 -11.97 16.72
N SER A 10 14.88 -13.06 15.99
CA SER A 10 15.10 -13.15 14.55
C SER A 10 14.22 -12.12 13.82
N PRO A 11 14.75 -11.35 12.87
CA PRO A 11 13.96 -10.37 12.13
C PRO A 11 13.03 -11.10 11.16
N THR A 12 11.72 -11.02 11.41
CA THR A 12 10.68 -11.42 10.47
C THR A 12 10.88 -10.69 9.12
N PRO A 13 10.98 -11.40 7.98
CA PRO A 13 11.13 -10.78 6.69
C PRO A 13 9.82 -10.07 6.29
N TYR A 14 9.93 -8.77 6.18
CA TYR A 14 8.86 -7.89 5.76
C TYR A 14 8.58 -8.05 4.24
N VAL A 15 7.30 -8.13 3.82
CA VAL A 15 6.88 -8.20 2.40
C VAL A 15 6.14 -6.96 1.95
N GLU A 16 6.60 -6.43 0.82
CA GLU A 16 6.48 -5.06 0.29
C GLU A 16 5.19 -4.74 -0.47
N ASP A 17 4.32 -5.72 -0.75
CA ASP A 17 3.24 -5.54 -1.72
C ASP A 17 1.95 -6.19 -1.23
N THR A 18 1.24 -5.56 -0.29
CA THR A 18 -0.24 -5.68 -0.24
C THR A 18 -0.76 -4.33 -0.72
N PRO A 19 -1.18 -4.19 -1.99
CA PRO A 19 -1.74 -2.95 -2.49
C PRO A 19 -3.04 -2.68 -1.74
N GLU A 20 -3.03 -1.71 -0.83
CA GLU A 20 -4.28 -1.17 -0.31
C GLU A 20 -4.93 -0.34 -1.43
N PRO A 21 -6.21 -0.58 -1.76
CA PRO A 21 -6.90 0.22 -2.76
C PRO A 21 -6.92 1.68 -2.30
N PRO A 22 -6.83 2.63 -3.25
CA PRO A 22 -6.92 4.04 -2.93
C PRO A 22 -8.23 4.32 -2.20
N LEU A 23 -8.15 5.00 -1.05
CA LEU A 23 -9.32 5.33 -0.23
C LEU A 23 -10.15 6.48 -0.83
N HIS A 24 -9.60 7.18 -1.83
CA HIS A 24 -10.17 8.37 -2.42
C HIS A 24 -9.89 8.44 -3.93
N ASP A 25 -10.79 9.09 -4.68
CA ASP A 25 -10.65 9.32 -6.13
C ASP A 25 -9.43 10.19 -6.48
N PHE A 26 -9.07 11.13 -5.58
CA PHE A 26 -7.83 11.89 -5.68
C PHE A 26 -6.68 11.08 -5.08
N TYR A 27 -5.83 10.53 -5.95
CA TYR A 27 -4.73 9.65 -5.56
C TYR A 27 -3.46 9.93 -6.36
N CYS A 28 -2.42 10.37 -5.66
CA CYS A 28 -1.13 10.67 -6.26
C CYS A 28 -0.28 9.41 -6.40
N SER A 29 0.09 9.11 -7.64
CA SER A 29 0.88 7.94 -7.97
C SER A 29 2.09 8.32 -8.83
N ARG A 30 3.16 8.77 -8.18
CA ARG A 30 4.42 9.21 -8.81
C ARG A 30 5.61 8.49 -8.17
N LEU A 31 6.81 8.64 -8.74
CA LEU A 31 8.05 8.18 -8.10
C LEU A 31 8.57 9.27 -7.16
N LEU A 32 8.30 9.10 -5.87
CA LEU A 32 8.54 10.14 -4.86
C LEU A 32 9.04 9.53 -3.55
N ASP A 33 10.05 10.16 -2.94
CA ASP A 33 10.41 9.96 -1.55
C ASP A 33 10.02 11.22 -0.76
N LEU A 34 8.98 11.09 0.08
CA LEU A 34 8.38 12.18 0.83
C LEU A 34 8.71 12.06 2.32
N VAL A 35 9.25 13.12 2.92
CA VAL A 35 9.57 13.17 4.35
C VAL A 35 8.69 14.21 5.02
N PHE A 36 7.90 13.80 6.00
CA PHE A 36 7.14 14.68 6.88
C PHE A 36 7.98 15.04 8.10
N LEU A 37 8.25 16.33 8.30
CA LEU A 37 8.97 16.84 9.47
C LEU A 37 8.00 17.63 10.35
N LEU A 38 7.67 17.09 11.52
CA LEU A 38 6.64 17.63 12.43
C LEU A 38 7.29 18.39 13.58
N ASP A 39 6.90 19.65 13.76
CA ASP A 39 7.29 20.48 14.90
C ASP A 39 6.73 19.93 16.22
N GLY A 40 7.60 19.46 17.10
CA GLY A 40 7.25 18.93 18.43
C GLY A 40 7.33 19.96 19.55
N SER A 41 7.38 21.26 19.24
CA SER A 41 7.41 22.31 20.25
C SER A 41 6.06 22.51 20.95
N SER A 42 6.13 23.15 22.11
CA SER A 42 5.01 23.69 22.87
C SER A 42 4.29 24.87 22.20
N LYS A 43 4.69 25.29 20.98
CA LYS A 43 3.94 26.28 20.19
C LYS A 43 2.70 25.69 19.52
N LEU A 44 2.63 24.36 19.46
CA LEU A 44 1.40 23.62 19.24
C LEU A 44 0.96 23.05 20.59
N SER A 45 -0.29 23.24 20.96
CA SER A 45 -0.92 22.46 22.03
C SER A 45 -1.05 20.99 21.63
N GLU A 46 -1.28 20.10 22.59
CA GLU A 46 -1.49 18.68 22.30
C GLU A 46 -2.67 18.44 21.33
N GLY A 47 -3.75 19.24 21.46
CA GLY A 47 -4.89 19.20 20.55
C GLY A 47 -4.53 19.65 19.13
N GLU A 48 -3.76 20.75 18.99
CA GLU A 48 -3.30 21.21 17.68
C GLU A 48 -2.32 20.22 17.04
N PHE A 49 -1.46 19.59 17.83
CA PHE A 49 -0.57 18.54 17.36
C PHE A 49 -1.37 17.30 16.90
N GLN A 50 -2.50 16.99 17.54
CA GLN A 50 -3.41 15.95 17.05
C GLN A 50 -4.00 16.30 15.68
N VAL A 51 -4.41 17.56 15.45
CA VAL A 51 -4.85 18.04 14.12
C VAL A 51 -3.72 17.92 13.09
N LEU A 52 -2.50 18.26 13.47
CA LEU A 52 -1.32 18.11 12.61
C LEU A 52 -1.10 16.64 12.19
N LYS A 53 -1.22 15.69 13.12
CA LYS A 53 -1.12 14.25 12.79
C LYS A 53 -2.25 13.78 11.88
N VAL A 54 -3.48 14.23 12.12
CA VAL A 54 -4.63 13.94 11.25
C VAL A 54 -4.38 14.47 9.84
N PHE A 55 -3.80 15.67 9.69
CA PHE A 55 -3.39 16.20 8.40
C PHE A 55 -2.35 15.31 7.70
N VAL A 56 -1.28 14.88 8.40
CA VAL A 56 -0.27 13.97 7.83
C VAL A 56 -0.90 12.64 7.38
N VAL A 57 -1.73 12.04 8.22
CA VAL A 57 -2.45 10.79 7.88
C VAL A 57 -3.36 11.01 6.66
N GLY A 58 -4.13 12.10 6.63
CA GLY A 58 -5.01 12.44 5.52
C GLY A 58 -4.26 12.72 4.21
N MET A 59 -3.02 13.22 4.28
CA MET A 59 -2.13 13.25 3.12
C MET A 59 -1.74 11.84 2.68
N MET A 60 -1.28 11.01 3.61
CA MET A 60 -0.86 9.62 3.33
C MET A 60 -1.97 8.77 2.69
N GLU A 61 -3.24 9.00 3.03
CA GLU A 61 -4.40 8.33 2.41
C GLU A 61 -4.57 8.64 0.91
N ARG A 62 -4.02 9.76 0.44
CA ARG A 62 -4.10 10.24 -0.95
C ARG A 62 -2.81 9.97 -1.73
N LEU A 63 -1.88 9.20 -1.16
CA LEU A 63 -0.60 8.85 -1.78
C LEU A 63 -0.55 7.35 -2.08
N HIS A 64 -0.02 6.99 -3.24
CA HIS A 64 0.30 5.60 -3.58
C HIS A 64 1.58 5.15 -2.86
N ILE A 65 1.43 4.87 -1.56
CA ILE A 65 2.55 4.47 -0.71
C ILE A 65 2.98 3.05 -1.06
N SER A 66 4.17 2.94 -1.63
CA SER A 66 4.87 1.69 -1.86
C SER A 66 6.33 1.99 -2.20
N GLN A 67 7.18 0.99 -2.04
CA GLN A 67 8.62 1.14 -2.29
C GLN A 67 8.93 1.32 -3.78
N LYS A 68 8.02 0.88 -4.65
CA LYS A 68 8.06 1.08 -6.10
C LYS A 68 7.50 2.45 -6.52
N ARG A 69 6.68 3.11 -5.71
CA ARG A 69 6.03 4.41 -6.04
C ARG A 69 6.37 5.49 -5.02
N ILE A 70 5.53 5.73 -4.01
CA ILE A 70 5.79 6.77 -3.01
C ILE A 70 6.33 6.16 -1.72
N ARG A 71 7.58 6.45 -1.35
CA ARG A 71 8.13 6.12 -0.02
C ARG A 71 7.87 7.29 0.92
N VAL A 72 7.56 6.99 2.18
CA VAL A 72 7.26 8.02 3.19
C VAL A 72 8.13 7.85 4.42
N ALA A 73 8.56 8.96 5.01
CA ALA A 73 9.22 9.00 6.31
C ALA A 73 8.54 10.05 7.19
N VAL A 74 8.50 9.81 8.50
CA VAL A 74 7.87 10.71 9.48
C VAL A 74 8.84 10.94 10.61
N VAL A 75 9.19 12.21 10.82
CA VAL A 75 10.14 12.64 11.84
C VAL A 75 9.51 13.75 12.65
N GLU A 76 9.45 13.56 13.97
CA GLU A 76 9.15 14.65 14.90
C GLU A 76 10.47 15.31 15.31
N TYR A 77 10.47 16.64 15.43
CA TYR A 77 11.66 17.38 15.84
C TYR A 77 11.39 18.39 16.95
N HIS A 78 12.31 18.40 17.90
CA HIS A 78 12.40 19.30 19.03
C HIS A 78 13.86 19.79 19.15
N GLU A 79 14.52 19.65 20.30
CA GLU A 79 15.97 19.83 20.40
C GLU A 79 16.76 18.79 19.59
N GLY A 80 16.17 17.61 19.40
CA GLY A 80 16.67 16.54 18.53
C GLY A 80 15.67 16.20 17.41
N SER A 81 15.84 15.03 16.82
CA SER A 81 14.92 14.48 15.82
C SER A 81 14.67 13.01 16.13
N HIS A 82 13.40 12.62 16.13
CA HIS A 82 12.97 11.26 16.37
C HIS A 82 12.20 10.75 15.13
N ALA A 83 12.78 9.78 14.44
CA ALA A 83 12.15 9.14 13.29
C ALA A 83 11.20 8.05 13.77
N TYR A 84 9.94 8.12 13.33
CA TYR A 84 8.92 7.10 13.56
C TYR A 84 8.76 6.18 12.36
N LEU A 85 9.02 6.72 11.16
CA LEU A 85 9.01 5.99 9.90
C LEU A 85 10.23 6.37 9.07
N GLU A 86 10.88 5.37 8.50
CA GLU A 86 11.97 5.51 7.55
C GLU A 86 11.50 5.25 6.12
N LEU A 87 12.18 5.83 5.12
CA LEU A 87 11.81 5.61 3.71
C LEU A 87 11.90 4.13 3.31
N GLN A 88 12.77 3.37 3.96
CA GLN A 88 12.97 1.95 3.73
C GLN A 88 12.02 1.08 4.54
N ASP A 89 11.16 1.67 5.37
CA ASP A 89 10.12 0.94 6.06
C ASP A 89 9.16 0.43 5.02
N ARG A 90 9.41 -0.80 4.65
CA ARG A 90 8.45 -1.64 4.02
C ARG A 90 7.44 -1.91 5.15
N LYS A 91 6.25 -1.30 5.13
CA LYS A 91 5.06 -1.53 6.02
C LYS A 91 3.77 -1.34 5.22
N ARG A 92 2.65 -2.00 5.61
CA ARG A 92 1.35 -1.77 4.95
C ARG A 92 0.99 -0.29 5.04
N PRO A 93 0.39 0.34 4.01
CA PRO A 93 0.03 1.75 4.10
C PRO A 93 -0.86 2.09 5.32
N SER A 94 -1.78 1.20 5.70
CA SER A 94 -2.59 1.34 6.94
C SER A 94 -1.76 1.29 8.21
N GLU A 95 -0.74 0.43 8.27
CA GLU A 95 0.18 0.35 9.41
C GLU A 95 1.06 1.61 9.48
N LEU A 96 1.57 2.09 8.35
CA LEU A 96 2.30 3.36 8.27
C LEU A 96 1.43 4.52 8.77
N ARG A 97 0.17 4.59 8.32
CA ARG A 97 -0.81 5.59 8.81
C ARG A 97 -1.07 5.45 10.32
N ARG A 98 -1.17 4.23 10.84
CA ARG A 98 -1.32 3.95 12.28
C ARG A 98 -0.11 4.42 13.08
N ILE A 99 1.11 4.22 12.57
CA ILE A 99 2.34 4.71 13.23
C ILE A 99 2.36 6.25 13.22
N ALA A 100 2.03 6.88 12.08
CA ALA A 100 1.95 8.33 11.97
C ALA A 100 0.90 8.94 12.92
N SER A 101 -0.25 8.29 13.11
CA SER A 101 -1.29 8.76 14.04
C SER A 101 -0.88 8.64 15.52
N GLN A 102 0.05 7.73 15.84
CA GLN A 102 0.56 7.45 17.18
C GLN A 102 1.83 8.23 17.56
N VAL A 103 2.31 9.13 16.69
CA VAL A 103 3.43 10.03 17.03
C VAL A 103 3.11 10.77 18.33
N ARG A 104 4.05 10.73 19.28
CA ARG A 104 3.87 11.30 20.62
C ARG A 104 4.04 12.82 20.56
N TYR A 105 3.16 13.53 21.27
CA TYR A 105 3.34 14.95 21.53
C TYR A 105 4.46 15.14 22.56
N VAL A 106 5.46 15.96 22.21
CA VAL A 106 6.60 16.24 23.09
C VAL A 106 6.40 17.55 23.87
N GLY A 107 5.88 18.59 23.22
CA GLY A 107 5.67 19.89 23.87
C GLY A 107 6.96 20.58 24.30
N SER A 108 8.05 20.40 23.55
CA SER A 108 9.37 20.95 23.89
C SER A 108 9.40 22.48 23.85
N GLU A 109 10.24 23.13 24.65
CA GLU A 109 10.46 24.58 24.52
C GLU A 109 11.11 24.98 23.19
N VAL A 110 11.88 24.05 22.59
CA VAL A 110 12.65 24.28 21.37
C VAL A 110 12.31 23.22 20.33
N ALA A 111 12.08 23.67 19.10
CA ALA A 111 12.12 22.83 17.89
C ALA A 111 13.12 23.36 16.88
N SER A 112 14.22 22.63 16.68
CA SER A 112 15.33 23.04 15.83
C SER A 112 15.17 22.50 14.41
N THR A 113 14.62 23.36 13.56
CA THR A 113 14.61 23.17 12.11
C THR A 113 16.00 22.95 11.49
N SER A 114 17.07 23.54 12.04
CA SER A 114 18.43 23.27 11.57
C SER A 114 18.83 21.82 11.82
N GLU A 115 18.51 21.28 13.00
CA GLU A 115 18.86 19.91 13.38
C GLU A 115 18.09 18.89 12.57
N VAL A 116 16.78 19.09 12.34
CA VAL A 116 15.99 18.17 11.52
C VAL A 116 16.38 18.22 10.04
N LEU A 117 16.78 19.37 9.50
CA LEU A 117 17.30 19.46 8.12
C LEU A 117 18.70 18.86 7.99
N LYS A 118 19.52 18.93 9.05
CA LYS A 118 20.78 18.19 9.15
C LYS A 118 20.51 16.68 9.15
N TYR A 119 19.57 16.21 9.96
CA TYR A 119 19.14 14.81 9.99
C TYR A 119 18.66 14.35 8.61
N THR A 120 17.80 15.14 7.96
CA THR A 120 17.28 14.86 6.62
C THR A 120 18.40 14.75 5.58
N LEU A 121 19.41 15.64 5.63
CA LEU A 121 20.52 15.65 4.67
C LEU A 121 21.47 14.46 4.81
N PHE A 122 21.79 14.08 6.05
CA PHE A 122 22.85 13.11 6.34
C PHE A 122 22.35 11.72 6.68
N GLN A 123 21.20 11.59 7.35
CA GLN A 123 20.63 10.30 7.75
C GLN A 123 19.64 9.80 6.70
N ILE A 124 18.62 10.60 6.35
CA ILE A 124 17.58 10.16 5.41
C ILE A 124 18.12 10.12 3.97
N PHE A 125 18.58 11.26 3.45
CA PHE A 125 19.12 11.35 2.10
C PHE A 125 20.65 11.25 2.07
N GLY A 126 21.24 10.63 3.09
CA GLY A 126 22.68 10.43 3.22
C GLY A 126 23.28 9.73 2.01
N LYS A 127 22.68 8.59 1.65
CA LYS A 127 22.93 7.83 0.43
C LYS A 127 21.72 7.96 -0.50
N ILE A 128 21.96 8.10 -1.79
CA ILE A 128 20.90 8.16 -2.80
C ILE A 128 20.84 6.77 -3.43
N ASP A 129 19.84 5.99 -3.04
CA ASP A 129 19.59 4.63 -3.51
C ASP A 129 18.50 4.56 -4.60
N ARG A 130 17.73 5.65 -4.76
CA ARG A 130 16.60 5.75 -5.69
C ARG A 130 16.68 7.01 -6.56
N PRO A 131 17.60 7.05 -7.54
CA PRO A 131 17.87 8.26 -8.34
C PRO A 131 16.72 8.69 -9.26
N GLU A 132 15.82 7.78 -9.60
CA GLU A 132 14.65 7.99 -10.45
C GLU A 132 13.49 8.71 -9.75
N ALA A 133 13.49 8.74 -8.42
CA ALA A 133 12.45 9.39 -7.63
C ALA A 133 12.81 10.85 -7.28
N SER A 134 11.80 11.72 -7.31
CA SER A 134 11.92 13.05 -6.69
C SER A 134 12.01 12.90 -5.18
N ARG A 135 12.71 13.81 -4.51
CA ARG A 135 12.92 13.79 -3.06
C ARG A 135 12.44 15.08 -2.45
N ILE A 136 11.45 14.99 -1.56
CA ILE A 136 10.79 16.17 -0.99
C ILE A 136 10.72 16.05 0.54
N ALA A 137 11.10 17.12 1.23
CA ALA A 137 10.90 17.27 2.66
C ALA A 137 9.81 18.34 2.92
N LEU A 138 8.68 17.90 3.47
CA LEU A 138 7.58 18.76 3.90
C LEU A 138 7.84 19.18 5.36
N LEU A 139 8.27 20.43 5.55
CA LEU A 139 8.65 20.97 6.84
C LEU A 139 7.46 21.67 7.49
N LEU A 140 6.76 21.00 8.40
CA LEU A 140 5.64 21.53 9.16
C LEU A 140 6.20 22.24 10.40
N THR A 141 6.23 23.58 10.38
CA THR A 141 6.85 24.41 11.42
C THR A 141 5.84 25.34 12.06
N ALA A 142 5.80 25.35 13.39
CA ALA A 142 4.93 26.23 14.18
C ALA A 142 5.72 27.19 15.08
N SER A 143 7.04 26.97 15.19
CA SER A 143 7.89 27.70 16.13
C SER A 143 9.09 28.39 15.47
N GLN A 144 9.79 29.18 16.28
CA GLN A 144 11.06 29.79 15.93
C GLN A 144 12.18 29.11 16.73
N GLN A 145 13.16 28.54 16.02
CA GLN A 145 14.36 28.02 16.66
C GLN A 145 15.27 29.16 17.22
N PRO A 146 16.04 28.89 18.28
CA PRO A 146 17.02 29.83 18.82
C PRO A 146 18.07 30.27 17.76
N PRO A 147 18.45 31.57 17.72
CA PRO A 147 19.40 32.09 16.72
C PRO A 147 20.77 31.37 16.71
N LYS A 148 21.20 30.84 17.85
CA LYS A 148 22.47 30.08 17.97
C LYS A 148 22.46 28.81 17.10
N LEU A 149 21.31 28.13 17.02
CA LEU A 149 21.11 26.92 16.23
C LEU A 149 20.83 27.22 14.74
N ALA A 150 20.38 28.44 14.42
CA ALA A 150 20.09 28.86 13.05
C ALA A 150 21.33 29.09 12.16
N ARG A 151 22.54 29.13 12.73
CA ARG A 151 23.78 29.48 12.02
C ARG A 151 24.06 28.61 10.79
N ASN A 152 23.76 27.31 10.87
CA ASN A 152 24.04 26.35 9.80
C ASN A 152 22.82 26.05 8.92
N LEU A 153 21.66 26.67 9.17
CA LEU A 153 20.42 26.39 8.44
C LEU A 153 20.63 26.48 6.92
N VAL A 154 21.16 27.61 6.45
CA VAL A 154 21.38 27.87 5.02
C VAL A 154 22.33 26.82 4.41
N ARG A 155 23.36 26.41 5.14
CA ARG A 155 24.30 25.37 4.69
C ARG A 155 23.60 24.03 4.49
N TYR A 156 22.70 23.64 5.41
CA TYR A 156 21.95 22.38 5.28
C TYR A 156 20.95 22.43 4.12
N VAL A 157 20.21 23.53 3.96
CA VAL A 157 19.28 23.68 2.82
C VAL A 157 20.05 23.68 1.49
N GLN A 158 21.22 24.31 1.42
CA GLN A 158 22.09 24.24 0.24
C GLN A 158 22.61 22.81 -0.01
N GLY A 159 22.92 22.06 1.05
CA GLY A 159 23.28 20.65 0.93
C GLY A 159 22.14 19.79 0.38
N LEU A 160 20.92 20.02 0.86
CA LEU A 160 19.71 19.36 0.37
C LEU A 160 19.46 19.69 -1.10
N LYS A 161 19.58 20.97 -1.48
CA LYS A 161 19.52 21.41 -2.88
C LYS A 161 20.55 20.70 -3.76
N LYS A 162 21.82 20.61 -3.32
CA LYS A 162 22.87 19.91 -4.08
C LYS A 162 22.53 18.44 -4.33
N LYS A 163 21.83 17.82 -3.38
CA LYS A 163 21.29 16.47 -3.53
C LYS A 163 19.99 16.42 -4.31
N LYS A 164 19.45 17.52 -4.85
CA LYS A 164 18.12 17.61 -5.49
C LYS A 164 16.97 17.23 -4.54
N VAL A 165 17.10 17.57 -3.26
CA VAL A 165 16.01 17.47 -2.29
C VAL A 165 15.30 18.82 -2.24
N ILE A 166 14.00 18.82 -2.52
CA ILE A 166 13.12 19.99 -2.46
C ILE A 166 12.63 20.13 -1.02
N VAL A 167 12.61 21.34 -0.48
CA VAL A 167 12.13 21.61 0.88
C VAL A 167 10.92 22.53 0.79
N ILE A 168 9.76 22.03 1.20
CA ILE A 168 8.49 22.77 1.19
C ILE A 168 8.14 23.12 2.63
N PRO A 169 8.38 24.37 3.06
CA PRO A 169 8.02 24.81 4.39
C PRO A 169 6.52 25.13 4.48
N VAL A 170 5.86 24.55 5.47
CA VAL A 170 4.48 24.81 5.86
C VAL A 170 4.51 25.49 7.23
N GLY A 171 4.37 26.81 7.24
CA GLY A 171 4.37 27.63 8.45
C GLY A 171 2.96 27.71 9.05
N ILE A 172 2.81 27.33 10.31
CA ILE A 172 1.54 27.23 11.02
C ILE A 172 1.53 28.20 12.19
N GLY A 173 0.64 29.19 12.16
CA GLY A 173 0.43 30.09 13.29
C GLY A 173 1.40 31.27 13.36
N PRO A 174 1.22 32.13 14.37
CA PRO A 174 1.92 33.42 14.45
C PRO A 174 3.37 33.30 14.96
N HIS A 175 3.76 32.16 15.53
CA HIS A 175 5.07 31.97 16.15
C HIS A 175 6.17 31.49 15.18
N ILE A 176 5.83 31.35 13.90
CA ILE A 176 6.77 30.93 12.86
C ILE A 176 7.83 31.99 12.57
N ASN A 177 9.02 31.52 12.17
CA ASN A 177 10.07 32.42 11.69
C ASN A 177 9.98 32.61 10.17
N LEU A 178 9.23 33.62 9.73
CA LEU A 178 9.07 33.98 8.31
C LEU A 178 10.40 34.27 7.59
N LYS A 179 11.38 34.86 8.28
CA LYS A 179 12.69 35.13 7.69
C LYS A 179 13.40 33.83 7.32
N GLN A 180 13.27 32.82 8.17
CA GLN A 180 13.79 31.50 7.92
C GLN A 180 13.05 30.79 6.76
N ILE A 181 11.72 30.84 6.73
CA ILE A 181 10.93 30.27 5.63
C ILE A 181 11.39 30.88 4.29
N ARG A 182 11.46 32.20 4.22
CA ARG A 182 11.96 32.92 3.03
C ARG A 182 13.40 32.54 2.66
N ASN A 183 14.25 32.22 3.63
CA ASN A 183 15.61 31.76 3.35
C ASN A 183 15.60 30.38 2.69
N ILE A 184 14.64 29.50 3.02
CA ILE A 184 14.47 28.19 2.37
C ILE A 184 13.94 28.38 0.94
N GLU A 185 12.90 29.20 0.76
CA GLU A 185 12.32 29.48 -0.57
C GLU A 185 13.37 30.01 -1.55
N LYS A 186 14.23 30.92 -1.09
CA LYS A 186 15.30 31.51 -1.93
C LYS A 186 16.34 30.52 -2.42
N GLN A 187 16.43 29.31 -1.85
CA GLN A 187 17.46 28.36 -2.27
C GLN A 187 17.11 27.71 -3.61
N ALA A 188 15.84 27.45 -3.91
CA ALA A 188 15.41 26.77 -5.13
C ALA A 188 13.97 27.18 -5.52
N PRO A 189 13.66 27.37 -6.81
CA PRO A 189 12.32 27.80 -7.24
C PRO A 189 11.21 26.80 -6.86
N GLU A 190 11.56 25.52 -6.68
CA GLU A 190 10.65 24.45 -6.26
C GLU A 190 10.33 24.48 -4.75
N ASN A 191 11.07 25.26 -3.95
CA ASN A 191 10.85 25.38 -2.50
C ASN A 191 9.69 26.35 -2.20
N LYS A 192 8.48 26.11 -2.71
CA LYS A 192 7.30 26.95 -2.42
C LYS A 192 6.93 26.85 -0.94
N ALA A 193 6.72 27.99 -0.27
CA ALA A 193 6.17 28.00 1.08
C ALA A 193 4.65 28.05 1.11
N PHE A 194 4.07 27.43 2.13
CA PHE A 194 2.67 27.57 2.51
C PHE A 194 2.62 28.18 3.91
N VAL A 195 1.96 29.31 4.07
CA VAL A 195 1.83 29.99 5.38
C VAL A 195 0.36 30.02 5.73
N LEU A 196 0.03 29.50 6.91
CA LEU A 196 -1.32 29.31 7.42
C LEU A 196 -1.46 30.02 8.77
N SER A 197 -2.65 30.54 9.06
CA SER A 197 -2.90 31.26 10.31
C SER A 197 -2.97 30.32 11.53
N GLY A 198 -3.22 29.03 11.32
CA GLY A 198 -3.35 28.01 12.36
C GLY A 198 -3.53 26.60 11.77
N VAL A 199 -3.66 25.60 12.63
CA VAL A 199 -3.80 24.19 12.21
C VAL A 199 -5.13 23.90 11.51
N ASP A 200 -6.17 24.69 11.77
CA ASP A 200 -7.51 24.48 11.21
C ASP A 200 -7.57 24.69 9.69
N GLU A 201 -6.63 25.46 9.13
CA GLU A 201 -6.52 25.69 7.69
C GLU A 201 -5.82 24.54 6.95
N LEU A 202 -5.16 23.62 7.67
CA LEU A 202 -4.38 22.54 7.06
C LEU A 202 -5.23 21.65 6.16
N GLU A 203 -6.44 21.29 6.60
CA GLU A 203 -7.33 20.44 5.82
C GLU A 203 -7.72 21.09 4.49
N GLN A 204 -8.00 22.39 4.49
CA GLN A 204 -8.39 23.15 3.30
C GLN A 204 -7.24 23.27 2.29
N ARG A 205 -5.99 23.29 2.77
CA ARG A 205 -4.79 23.40 1.93
C ARG A 205 -4.19 22.06 1.52
N ARG A 206 -4.66 20.94 2.10
CA ARG A 206 -4.13 19.59 1.90
C ARG A 206 -4.02 19.22 0.42
N ASP A 207 -5.12 19.32 -0.31
CA ASP A 207 -5.18 18.82 -1.68
C ASP A 207 -4.36 19.71 -2.63
N GLU A 208 -4.26 21.03 -2.37
CA GLU A 208 -3.33 21.93 -3.07
C GLU A 208 -1.87 21.53 -2.83
N ILE A 209 -1.49 21.25 -1.57
CA ILE A 209 -0.14 20.83 -1.21
C ILE A 209 0.18 19.50 -1.90
N ILE A 210 -0.72 18.52 -1.86
CA ILE A 210 -0.51 17.23 -2.52
C ILE A 210 -0.34 17.42 -4.04
N SER A 211 -1.22 18.19 -4.69
CA SER A 211 -1.09 18.44 -6.14
C SER A 211 0.29 19.01 -6.47
N TYR A 212 0.74 20.02 -5.71
CA TYR A 212 2.04 20.62 -5.92
C TYR A 212 3.21 19.64 -5.73
N LEU A 213 3.16 18.80 -4.68
CA LEU A 213 4.16 17.74 -4.44
C LEU A 213 4.23 16.75 -5.61
N CYS A 214 3.07 16.38 -6.15
CA CYS A 214 2.95 15.37 -7.18
C CYS A 214 3.36 15.86 -8.56
N ASP A 215 3.13 17.15 -8.86
CA ASP A 215 3.58 17.78 -10.10
C ASP A 215 5.12 17.88 -10.17
N LEU A 216 5.79 17.90 -9.02
CA LEU A 216 7.26 17.90 -8.92
C LEU A 216 7.88 16.50 -9.07
N ALA A 217 7.06 15.44 -9.09
CA ALA A 217 7.52 14.06 -9.15
C ALA A 217 7.30 13.41 -10.54
N PRO A 218 8.26 12.63 -11.05
CA PRO A 218 8.12 11.99 -12.36
C PRO A 218 7.04 10.90 -12.34
N GLU A 219 6.43 10.66 -13.51
CA GLU A 219 5.57 9.48 -13.71
C GLU A 219 6.40 8.22 -13.62
N ALA A 220 5.79 7.17 -13.05
CA ALA A 220 6.35 5.84 -13.18
C ALA A 220 6.38 5.49 -14.68
N PRO A 221 7.49 4.92 -15.20
CA PRO A 221 7.56 4.46 -16.57
C PRO A 221 6.37 3.55 -16.88
N ARG A 222 5.65 3.83 -17.96
CA ARG A 222 4.66 2.88 -18.48
C ARG A 222 5.42 1.62 -18.93
N PRO A 223 4.89 0.41 -18.67
CA PRO A 223 5.47 -0.79 -19.25
C PRO A 223 5.60 -0.59 -20.77
N THR A 224 6.81 -0.75 -21.30
CA THR A 224 7.08 -0.68 -22.73
C THR A 224 6.21 -1.73 -23.42
N GLN A 225 5.21 -1.30 -24.20
CA GLN A 225 4.47 -2.19 -25.08
C GLN A 225 5.47 -2.86 -26.01
N GLN A 226 5.63 -4.18 -25.91
CA GLN A 226 6.25 -4.94 -26.99
C GLN A 226 5.37 -4.78 -28.24
N PRO A 227 5.98 -4.67 -29.43
CA PRO A 227 5.21 -4.53 -30.67
C PRO A 227 4.27 -5.74 -30.83
N PRO A 228 3.04 -5.54 -31.32
CA PRO A 228 2.06 -6.60 -31.42
C PRO A 228 2.54 -7.68 -32.38
N VAL A 229 2.58 -8.92 -31.89
CA VAL A 229 2.66 -10.10 -32.75
C VAL A 229 1.35 -10.17 -33.54
N LEU A 230 1.45 -10.17 -34.87
CA LEU A 230 0.31 -10.19 -35.79
C LEU A 230 -0.59 -11.40 -35.52
N PRO A 231 -1.91 -11.22 -35.32
CA PRO A 231 -2.87 -12.33 -35.31
C PRO A 231 -3.08 -12.86 -36.72
N VAL A 232 -3.05 -14.19 -36.86
CA VAL A 232 -3.47 -14.91 -38.07
C VAL A 232 -4.98 -14.71 -38.27
N THR A 233 -5.34 -14.35 -39.50
CA THR A 233 -6.67 -13.97 -39.96
C THR A 233 -7.67 -15.12 -39.88
N VAL A 234 -8.79 -14.91 -39.18
CA VAL A 234 -10.06 -15.62 -39.44
C VAL A 234 -11.13 -14.55 -39.73
N GLY A 235 -11.94 -14.82 -40.76
CA GLY A 235 -12.79 -13.86 -41.48
C GLY A 235 -14.01 -13.29 -40.72
N PRO A 236 -14.80 -12.43 -41.40
CA PRO A 236 -15.52 -11.33 -40.76
C PRO A 236 -17.01 -11.62 -40.52
N GLU A 237 -17.52 -11.23 -39.34
CA GLU A 237 -18.96 -10.96 -39.14
C GLU A 237 -19.20 -9.66 -38.35
N LEU A 238 -19.65 -8.66 -39.11
CA LEU A 238 -20.74 -7.70 -38.86
C LEU A 238 -20.84 -6.93 -37.52
N LEU A 239 -20.47 -5.65 -37.67
CA LEU A 239 -20.84 -4.43 -36.95
C LEU A 239 -22.20 -4.44 -36.19
N GLY A 240 -22.12 -4.16 -34.88
CA GLY A 240 -23.21 -3.64 -34.06
C GLY A 240 -22.69 -2.49 -33.19
N ALA A 241 -23.39 -1.34 -33.22
CA ALA A 241 -22.97 -0.03 -32.71
C ALA A 241 -22.74 0.06 -31.18
N PRO A 242 -21.92 1.02 -30.69
CA PRO A 242 -21.67 1.20 -29.26
C PRO A 242 -22.82 1.98 -28.60
N SER A 243 -23.46 1.38 -27.59
CA SER A 243 -24.32 2.13 -26.67
C SER A 243 -23.45 2.79 -25.60
N SER A 244 -23.27 4.10 -25.73
CA SER A 244 -22.71 4.97 -24.70
C SER A 244 -23.68 5.11 -23.53
N GLY A 245 -23.44 4.33 -22.48
CA GLY A 245 -23.91 4.60 -21.12
C GLY A 245 -22.72 4.92 -20.22
N PRO A 246 -22.89 5.67 -19.11
CA PRO A 246 -21.78 5.98 -18.22
C PRO A 246 -21.25 4.67 -17.62
N SER A 247 -20.00 4.33 -17.92
CA SER A 247 -19.37 3.12 -17.40
C SER A 247 -19.31 3.21 -15.88
N ARG A 248 -20.05 2.32 -15.19
CA ARG A 248 -19.60 1.86 -13.88
C ARG A 248 -18.19 1.31 -14.12
N ASN A 249 -17.19 1.78 -13.38
CA ASN A 249 -15.83 1.25 -13.44
C ASN A 249 -15.89 -0.27 -13.24
N SER A 250 -15.84 -1.05 -14.32
CA SER A 250 -15.83 -2.51 -14.25
C SER A 250 -14.46 -2.93 -13.74
N MET A 251 -14.44 -3.61 -12.59
CA MET A 251 -13.19 -4.16 -12.04
C MET A 251 -12.78 -5.37 -12.87
N VAL A 252 -11.56 -5.35 -13.40
CA VAL A 252 -10.94 -6.49 -14.10
C VAL A 252 -10.05 -7.21 -13.10
N LEU A 253 -10.32 -8.48 -12.82
CA LEU A 253 -9.65 -9.30 -11.79
C LEU A 253 -9.58 -10.77 -12.21
N ASP A 254 -8.56 -11.48 -11.78
CA ASP A 254 -8.44 -12.94 -11.90
C ASP A 254 -8.60 -13.54 -10.50
N VAL A 255 -9.70 -14.24 -10.28
CA VAL A 255 -10.14 -14.68 -8.96
C VAL A 255 -10.08 -16.19 -8.85
N VAL A 256 -9.33 -16.71 -7.88
CA VAL A 256 -9.39 -18.12 -7.50
C VAL A 256 -10.22 -18.29 -6.23
N PHE A 257 -11.18 -19.20 -6.26
CA PHE A 257 -11.80 -19.72 -5.04
C PHE A 257 -11.11 -21.00 -4.62
N LEU A 258 -10.54 -21.02 -3.42
CA LEU A 258 -9.86 -22.17 -2.84
C LEU A 258 -10.66 -22.71 -1.66
N LEU A 259 -11.35 -23.83 -1.85
CA LEU A 259 -12.29 -24.40 -0.87
C LEU A 259 -11.71 -25.64 -0.19
N GLU A 260 -11.71 -25.68 1.15
CA GLU A 260 -11.40 -26.90 1.89
C GLU A 260 -12.48 -27.96 1.63
N GLY A 261 -12.06 -29.14 1.16
CA GLY A 261 -12.88 -30.33 0.92
C GLY A 261 -12.39 -31.55 1.72
N SER A 262 -11.88 -31.35 2.93
CA SER A 262 -11.41 -32.42 3.82
C SER A 262 -12.56 -33.25 4.44
N ASP A 263 -12.25 -34.45 4.93
CA ASP A 263 -13.22 -35.26 5.67
C ASP A 263 -13.64 -34.60 6.99
N LYS A 264 -12.82 -33.70 7.55
CA LYS A 264 -13.12 -32.95 8.77
C LYS A 264 -14.20 -31.88 8.53
N ILE A 265 -14.19 -31.22 7.37
CA ILE A 265 -15.26 -30.28 7.02
C ILE A 265 -16.55 -31.05 6.67
N GLY A 266 -16.42 -32.15 5.93
CA GLY A 266 -17.51 -33.01 5.49
C GLY A 266 -18.39 -32.40 4.39
N GLU A 267 -19.08 -33.27 3.63
CA GLU A 267 -19.88 -32.88 2.45
C GLU A 267 -20.93 -31.80 2.74
N ALA A 268 -21.65 -31.91 3.87
CA ALA A 268 -22.71 -30.97 4.21
C ALA A 268 -22.21 -29.53 4.42
N ASN A 269 -21.01 -29.35 4.99
CA ASN A 269 -20.44 -28.02 5.17
C ASN A 269 -19.68 -27.55 3.92
N PHE A 270 -19.04 -28.46 3.17
CA PHE A 270 -18.49 -28.13 1.85
C PHE A 270 -19.56 -27.55 0.92
N ASN A 271 -20.75 -28.15 0.89
CA ASN A 271 -21.88 -27.66 0.10
C ASN A 271 -22.28 -26.22 0.49
N LYS A 272 -22.23 -25.86 1.78
CA LYS A 272 -22.47 -24.48 2.23
C LYS A 272 -21.39 -23.53 1.73
N SER A 273 -20.11 -23.94 1.74
CA SER A 273 -19.00 -23.15 1.20
C SER A 273 -19.14 -22.94 -0.31
N ARG A 274 -19.56 -23.97 -1.05
CA ARG A 274 -19.87 -23.88 -2.48
C ARG A 274 -21.04 -22.93 -2.75
N ASP A 275 -22.11 -23.03 -1.98
CA ASP A 275 -23.29 -22.16 -2.13
C ASP A 275 -22.93 -20.69 -1.81
N PHE A 276 -22.09 -20.45 -0.80
CA PHE A 276 -21.53 -19.12 -0.51
C PHE A 276 -20.70 -18.59 -1.68
N MET A 277 -19.79 -19.40 -2.23
CA MET A 277 -19.01 -19.04 -3.42
C MET A 277 -19.92 -18.69 -4.61
N GLU A 278 -20.98 -19.47 -4.86
CA GLU A 278 -21.94 -19.19 -5.93
C GLU A 278 -22.59 -17.79 -5.75
N GLU A 279 -23.04 -17.46 -4.53
CA GLU A 279 -23.62 -16.17 -4.21
C GLU A 279 -22.65 -14.99 -4.39
N VAL A 280 -21.36 -15.22 -4.09
CA VAL A 280 -20.30 -14.23 -4.34
C VAL A 280 -20.11 -14.03 -5.85
N ILE A 281 -19.98 -15.10 -6.63
CA ILE A 281 -19.79 -15.05 -8.09
C ILE A 281 -20.97 -14.35 -8.78
N ARG A 282 -22.21 -14.57 -8.32
CA ARG A 282 -23.40 -13.88 -8.87
C ARG A 282 -23.26 -12.35 -8.84
N ARG A 283 -22.62 -11.81 -7.80
CA ARG A 283 -22.43 -10.38 -7.57
C ARG A 283 -21.20 -9.80 -8.29
N MET A 284 -20.27 -10.65 -8.74
CA MET A 284 -19.08 -10.25 -9.51
C MET A 284 -19.42 -9.96 -10.97
N ASP A 285 -18.63 -9.13 -11.64
CA ASP A 285 -18.79 -8.82 -13.07
C ASP A 285 -18.04 -9.83 -13.96
N VAL A 286 -18.40 -11.11 -13.82
CA VAL A 286 -17.77 -12.22 -14.56
C VAL A 286 -18.09 -12.12 -16.04
N SER A 287 -17.05 -11.90 -16.85
CA SER A 287 -17.11 -11.78 -18.29
C SER A 287 -15.71 -11.90 -18.90
N GLN A 288 -15.63 -12.08 -20.21
CA GLN A 288 -14.36 -12.18 -20.94
C GLN A 288 -13.46 -10.94 -20.72
N ASP A 289 -14.04 -9.75 -20.60
CA ASP A 289 -13.31 -8.49 -20.40
C ASP A 289 -13.28 -8.03 -18.92
N GLY A 290 -13.93 -8.78 -18.02
CA GLY A 290 -14.13 -8.41 -16.62
C GLY A 290 -13.41 -9.37 -15.68
N VAL A 291 -14.16 -9.98 -14.76
CA VAL A 291 -13.61 -10.94 -13.80
C VAL A 291 -13.51 -12.33 -14.41
N HIS A 292 -12.34 -12.97 -14.32
CA HIS A 292 -12.17 -14.40 -14.61
C HIS A 292 -12.11 -15.20 -13.31
N VAL A 293 -12.58 -16.45 -13.35
CA VAL A 293 -12.73 -17.31 -12.18
C VAL A 293 -12.04 -18.65 -12.40
N THR A 294 -11.30 -19.08 -11.38
CA THR A 294 -10.80 -20.45 -11.21
C THR A 294 -11.34 -20.98 -9.88
N VAL A 295 -11.63 -22.28 -9.80
CA VAL A 295 -12.12 -22.92 -8.58
C VAL A 295 -11.28 -24.15 -8.29
N LEU A 296 -10.75 -24.20 -7.07
CA LEU A 296 -9.95 -25.29 -6.54
C LEU A 296 -10.61 -25.85 -5.28
N GLN A 297 -10.60 -27.18 -5.16
CA GLN A 297 -10.91 -27.90 -3.93
C GLN A 297 -9.63 -28.52 -3.38
N TYR A 298 -9.39 -28.45 -2.08
CA TYR A 298 -8.20 -29.06 -1.48
C TYR A 298 -8.50 -29.86 -0.21
N SER A 299 -7.75 -30.94 -0.02
CA SER A 299 -7.72 -31.73 1.21
C SER A 299 -6.30 -32.25 1.43
N TYR A 300 -6.05 -33.55 1.27
CA TYR A 300 -4.71 -34.10 1.15
C TYR A 300 -4.03 -33.69 -0.17
N ALA A 301 -4.83 -33.55 -1.24
CA ALA A 301 -4.38 -33.12 -2.56
C ALA A 301 -5.25 -31.97 -3.07
N VAL A 302 -4.76 -31.25 -4.09
CA VAL A 302 -5.49 -30.18 -4.77
C VAL A 302 -6.21 -30.75 -5.99
N ALA A 303 -7.48 -30.40 -6.16
CA ALA A 303 -8.29 -30.71 -7.33
C ALA A 303 -8.73 -29.41 -8.00
N VAL A 304 -8.44 -29.30 -9.30
CA VAL A 304 -8.95 -28.21 -10.14
C VAL A 304 -10.37 -28.57 -10.56
N GLU A 305 -11.33 -27.71 -10.24
CA GLU A 305 -12.74 -27.90 -10.61
C GLU A 305 -13.14 -27.00 -11.80
N TYR A 306 -12.48 -25.84 -11.93
CA TYR A 306 -12.69 -24.89 -13.02
C TYR A 306 -11.45 -23.99 -13.18
N THR A 307 -11.08 -23.59 -14.39
CA THR A 307 -9.83 -22.83 -14.66
C THR A 307 -10.05 -21.61 -15.57
N PHE A 308 -9.14 -20.63 -15.55
CA PHE A 308 -9.23 -19.40 -16.34
C PHE A 308 -9.27 -19.65 -17.85
N SER A 309 -8.64 -20.73 -18.32
CA SER A 309 -8.68 -21.12 -19.74
C SER A 309 -10.05 -21.60 -20.23
N GLU A 310 -10.99 -21.88 -19.32
CA GLU A 310 -12.39 -22.21 -19.67
C GLU A 310 -13.23 -20.96 -19.93
N ALA A 311 -14.47 -21.15 -20.38
CA ALA A 311 -15.33 -20.07 -20.84
C ALA A 311 -15.82 -19.13 -19.71
N GLN A 312 -15.25 -17.94 -19.61
CA GLN A 312 -15.50 -16.95 -18.55
C GLN A 312 -16.82 -16.18 -18.67
N SER A 313 -17.90 -16.82 -19.14
CA SER A 313 -19.24 -16.24 -19.07
C SER A 313 -19.88 -16.54 -17.71
N LYS A 314 -20.54 -15.55 -17.10
CA LYS A 314 -21.18 -15.73 -15.78
C LYS A 314 -22.11 -16.94 -15.72
N GLY A 315 -22.86 -17.21 -16.80
CA GLY A 315 -23.79 -18.33 -16.87
C GLY A 315 -23.09 -19.69 -16.81
N GLU A 316 -22.02 -19.86 -17.57
CA GLU A 316 -21.25 -21.10 -17.62
C GLU A 316 -20.49 -21.33 -16.32
N VAL A 317 -19.81 -20.30 -15.79
CA VAL A 317 -19.10 -20.40 -14.51
C VAL A 317 -20.06 -20.83 -13.40
N LEU A 318 -21.25 -20.22 -13.29
CA LEU A 318 -22.25 -20.59 -12.29
C LEU A 318 -22.83 -21.98 -12.51
N GLN A 319 -22.94 -22.46 -13.75
CA GLN A 319 -23.38 -23.82 -14.02
C GLN A 319 -22.33 -24.83 -13.51
N HIS A 320 -21.06 -24.65 -13.87
CA HIS A 320 -19.98 -25.52 -13.41
C HIS A 320 -19.86 -25.53 -11.88
N VAL A 321 -19.94 -24.36 -11.24
CA VAL A 321 -19.89 -24.22 -9.78
C VAL A 321 -20.95 -25.08 -9.08
N ARG A 322 -22.17 -25.15 -9.60
CA ARG A 322 -23.26 -25.98 -9.01
C ARG A 322 -22.99 -27.48 -9.11
N GLU A 323 -22.21 -27.90 -10.11
CA GLU A 323 -21.91 -29.30 -10.39
C GLU A 323 -20.71 -29.81 -9.58
N ILE A 324 -19.95 -28.91 -8.92
CA ILE A 324 -18.83 -29.27 -8.06
C ILE A 324 -19.29 -30.17 -6.92
N ARG A 325 -18.60 -31.30 -6.76
CA ARG A 325 -18.88 -32.33 -5.75
C ARG A 325 -17.79 -32.34 -4.69
N PHE A 326 -18.19 -32.67 -3.46
CA PHE A 326 -17.25 -32.94 -2.38
C PHE A 326 -16.37 -34.14 -2.73
N ARG A 327 -15.04 -34.00 -2.58
CA ARG A 327 -14.05 -35.05 -2.87
C ARG A 327 -13.54 -35.77 -1.62
N GLY A 328 -13.55 -35.12 -0.47
CA GLY A 328 -13.01 -35.68 0.76
C GLY A 328 -11.49 -35.79 0.77
N GLY A 329 -10.97 -36.29 1.89
CA GLY A 329 -9.54 -36.51 2.11
C GLY A 329 -9.14 -36.27 3.56
N ASN A 330 -8.17 -37.05 4.03
CA ASN A 330 -7.79 -37.15 5.43
C ASN A 330 -6.85 -36.03 5.93
N GLY A 331 -6.63 -34.98 5.13
CA GLY A 331 -5.75 -33.86 5.46
C GLY A 331 -6.35 -32.51 5.06
N THR A 332 -5.81 -31.45 5.63
CA THR A 332 -6.10 -30.05 5.29
C THR A 332 -4.77 -29.41 4.87
N ASN A 333 -4.21 -29.83 3.72
CA ASN A 333 -2.90 -29.39 3.25
C ASN A 333 -3.00 -28.00 2.61
N THR A 334 -3.24 -26.98 3.44
CA THR A 334 -3.41 -25.58 3.05
C THR A 334 -2.14 -25.04 2.39
N GLY A 335 -0.96 -25.40 2.91
CA GLY A 335 0.31 -24.97 2.35
C GLY A 335 0.53 -25.48 0.92
N LEU A 336 0.26 -26.76 0.69
CA LEU A 336 0.29 -27.39 -0.63
C LEU A 336 -0.70 -26.72 -1.60
N ALA A 337 -1.90 -26.42 -1.13
CA ALA A 337 -2.95 -25.81 -1.94
C ALA A 337 -2.59 -24.41 -2.42
N LEU A 338 -2.05 -23.60 -1.51
CA LEU A 338 -1.53 -22.28 -1.79
C LEU A 338 -0.34 -22.34 -2.77
N GLN A 339 0.61 -23.25 -2.55
CA GLN A 339 1.73 -23.47 -3.46
C GLN A 339 1.25 -23.84 -4.88
N TYR A 340 0.34 -24.81 -4.99
CA TYR A 340 -0.19 -25.25 -6.29
C TYR A 340 -0.78 -24.09 -7.08
N LEU A 341 -1.59 -23.27 -6.43
CA LEU A 341 -2.24 -22.12 -7.02
C LEU A 341 -1.23 -21.08 -7.53
N SER A 342 -0.15 -20.82 -6.77
CA SER A 342 0.91 -19.89 -7.22
C SER A 342 1.72 -20.42 -8.41
N GLU A 343 1.99 -21.72 -8.44
CA GLU A 343 2.86 -22.32 -9.46
C GLU A 343 2.11 -22.70 -10.74
N HIS A 344 0.80 -22.97 -10.64
CA HIS A 344 0.01 -23.54 -11.72
C HIS A 344 -1.20 -22.69 -12.10
N SER A 345 -2.04 -22.27 -11.15
CA SER A 345 -3.29 -21.57 -11.46
C SER A 345 -3.06 -20.15 -11.97
N PHE A 346 -2.13 -19.41 -11.37
CA PHE A 346 -1.69 -18.10 -11.86
C PHE A 346 -0.54 -18.23 -12.85
N SER A 347 -0.80 -18.95 -13.94
CA SER A 347 0.13 -19.07 -15.06
C SER A 347 -0.58 -18.72 -16.36
N VAL A 348 0.13 -18.03 -17.25
CA VAL A 348 -0.39 -17.63 -18.57
C VAL A 348 -0.87 -18.85 -19.36
N SER A 349 -0.22 -20.00 -19.19
CA SER A 349 -0.62 -21.25 -19.84
C SER A 349 -1.92 -21.85 -19.30
N GLN A 350 -2.38 -21.42 -18.12
CA GLN A 350 -3.68 -21.76 -17.53
C GLN A 350 -4.72 -20.65 -17.70
N GLY A 351 -4.41 -19.59 -18.44
CA GLY A 351 -5.34 -18.50 -18.77
C GLY A 351 -5.23 -17.26 -17.87
N ASP A 352 -4.27 -17.22 -16.94
CA ASP A 352 -3.99 -16.05 -16.11
C ASP A 352 -3.54 -14.85 -16.96
N ARG A 353 -4.03 -13.65 -16.61
CA ARG A 353 -3.71 -12.42 -17.35
C ARG A 353 -2.68 -11.62 -16.57
N GLU A 354 -1.43 -11.60 -17.05
CA GLU A 354 -0.28 -10.98 -16.35
C GLU A 354 -0.46 -9.52 -15.88
N GLN A 355 -1.40 -8.77 -16.47
CA GLN A 355 -1.66 -7.36 -16.15
C GLN A 355 -2.90 -7.16 -15.27
N VAL A 356 -3.55 -8.25 -14.87
CA VAL A 356 -4.78 -8.26 -14.08
C VAL A 356 -4.43 -8.69 -12.65
N PRO A 357 -4.97 -8.03 -11.61
CA PRO A 357 -4.69 -8.44 -10.24
C PRO A 357 -5.26 -9.82 -9.90
N ASN A 358 -4.44 -10.62 -9.25
CA ASN A 358 -4.74 -11.98 -8.81
C ASN A 358 -5.27 -11.98 -7.37
N LEU A 359 -6.49 -12.49 -7.18
CA LEU A 359 -7.19 -12.53 -5.89
C LEU A 359 -7.61 -13.97 -5.56
N VAL A 360 -7.45 -14.39 -4.32
CA VAL A 360 -7.81 -15.71 -3.83
C VAL A 360 -8.78 -15.56 -2.68
N TYR A 361 -9.98 -16.13 -2.79
CA TYR A 361 -10.84 -16.36 -1.64
C TYR A 361 -10.58 -17.77 -1.12
N MET A 362 -9.87 -17.88 0.00
CA MET A 362 -9.59 -19.18 0.63
C MET A 362 -10.60 -19.43 1.75
N VAL A 363 -11.35 -20.51 1.66
CA VAL A 363 -12.29 -20.93 2.70
C VAL A 363 -11.75 -22.16 3.40
N THR A 364 -11.50 -22.05 4.70
CA THR A 364 -11.00 -23.14 5.55
C THR A 364 -11.76 -23.18 6.87
N GLY A 365 -11.99 -24.38 7.39
CA GLY A 365 -12.63 -24.60 8.68
C GLY A 365 -11.77 -25.37 9.67
N ASN A 366 -10.57 -25.81 9.28
CA ASN A 366 -9.67 -26.59 10.12
C ASN A 366 -8.23 -26.07 10.03
N PRO A 367 -7.39 -26.34 11.04
CA PRO A 367 -5.98 -25.99 10.98
C PRO A 367 -5.26 -26.80 9.90
N ALA A 368 -4.23 -26.21 9.32
CA ALA A 368 -3.41 -26.83 8.30
C ALA A 368 -2.74 -28.10 8.84
N SER A 369 -2.63 -29.10 7.97
CA SER A 369 -1.90 -30.35 8.25
C SER A 369 -0.45 -30.29 7.78
N ASP A 370 -0.07 -29.19 7.12
CA ASP A 370 1.24 -28.91 6.56
C ASP A 370 1.67 -27.47 6.86
N GLU A 371 2.91 -27.14 6.50
CA GLU A 371 3.45 -25.81 6.70
C GLU A 371 2.89 -24.85 5.64
N ILE A 372 2.17 -23.82 6.09
CA ILE A 372 1.76 -22.72 5.23
C ILE A 372 2.96 -21.83 4.95
N LYS A 373 3.37 -21.80 3.68
CA LYS A 373 4.36 -20.84 3.21
C LYS A 373 3.68 -19.57 2.73
N ARG A 374 4.41 -18.46 2.83
CA ARG A 374 3.92 -17.17 2.36
C ARG A 374 3.77 -17.18 0.84
N MET A 375 2.58 -16.81 0.37
CA MET A 375 2.27 -16.68 -1.05
C MET A 375 3.06 -15.55 -1.72
N PRO A 376 3.33 -15.65 -3.03
CA PRO A 376 3.84 -14.54 -3.82
C PRO A 376 3.00 -13.27 -3.64
N GLY A 377 3.65 -12.11 -3.54
CA GLY A 377 2.99 -10.85 -3.17
C GLY A 377 2.07 -10.26 -4.24
N ASP A 378 2.16 -10.75 -5.48
CA ASP A 378 1.26 -10.46 -6.60
C ASP A 378 -0.08 -11.22 -6.50
N ILE A 379 -0.19 -12.17 -5.57
CA ILE A 379 -1.41 -12.93 -5.30
C ILE A 379 -2.01 -12.46 -3.97
N GLN A 380 -3.14 -11.76 -4.02
CA GLN A 380 -3.86 -11.34 -2.83
C GLN A 380 -4.71 -12.50 -2.28
N VAL A 381 -4.46 -12.96 -1.06
CA VAL A 381 -5.29 -13.98 -0.40
C VAL A 381 -6.23 -13.33 0.62
N VAL A 382 -7.51 -13.65 0.54
CA VAL A 382 -8.55 -13.33 1.51
C VAL A 382 -8.94 -14.62 2.22
N PRO A 383 -8.34 -14.92 3.38
CA PRO A 383 -8.66 -16.09 4.16
C PRO A 383 -10.00 -15.92 4.89
N ILE A 384 -10.86 -16.93 4.80
CA ILE A 384 -12.18 -17.00 5.42
C ILE A 384 -12.20 -18.25 6.30
N GLY A 385 -11.99 -18.03 7.60
CA GLY A 385 -12.12 -19.07 8.62
C GLY A 385 -13.60 -19.35 8.95
N VAL A 386 -14.03 -20.60 8.86
CA VAL A 386 -15.42 -21.00 9.12
C VAL A 386 -15.50 -22.05 10.22
N GLY A 387 -16.23 -21.72 11.29
CA GLY A 387 -16.48 -22.64 12.40
C GLY A 387 -15.42 -22.58 13.50
N PRO A 388 -15.60 -23.38 14.57
CA PRO A 388 -14.83 -23.24 15.80
C PRO A 388 -13.41 -23.81 15.73
N HIS A 389 -13.08 -24.54 14.67
CA HIS A 389 -11.77 -25.19 14.50
C HIS A 389 -10.83 -24.43 13.56
N ALA A 390 -11.29 -23.36 12.92
CA ALA A 390 -10.40 -22.51 12.13
C ALA A 390 -9.34 -21.88 13.05
N ASP A 391 -8.08 -21.89 12.63
CA ASP A 391 -6.98 -21.32 13.38
C ASP A 391 -6.75 -19.85 12.98
N PRO A 392 -7.04 -18.86 13.85
CA PRO A 392 -6.85 -17.46 13.50
C PRO A 392 -5.39 -17.09 13.18
N GLN A 393 -4.41 -17.81 13.75
CA GLN A 393 -3.00 -17.53 13.50
C GLN A 393 -2.58 -17.94 12.09
N GLU A 394 -3.21 -18.96 11.51
CA GLU A 394 -2.97 -19.37 10.12
C GLU A 394 -3.66 -18.45 9.10
N LEU A 395 -4.67 -17.70 9.54
CA LEU A 395 -5.42 -16.74 8.70
C LEU A 395 -4.78 -15.34 8.69
N GLU A 396 -3.91 -15.01 9.66
CA GLU A 396 -3.15 -13.76 9.73
C GLU A 396 -1.88 -13.78 8.87
#